data_AF-A0AAD7NLY7-F1
#
_entry.id   AF-A0AAD7NLY7-F1
#
_cell.length_a   1.000
_cell.length_b   1.000
_cell.length_c   1.000
_cell.angle_alpha   90.00
_cell.angle_beta   90.00
_cell.angle_gamma   90.00
#
_symmetry.space_group_name_H-M   'P 1'
#
loop_
_entity.id
_entity.type
_entity.pdbx_description
1 polymer ?
#
loop_
_entity_poly.entity_id
_entity_poly.type
_entity_poly.pdbx_seq_one_letter_code
_entity_poly.pdbx_strand_id
1 'polypeptide(L)'
;MFNIGRKDSVSRNVVNCRAKRFELEGKLISEMLSSEPQLLDGTCTFTRMAQLNIHSILKTLQIPTKVHSLYLVGSRLWGTHSAKSDFNLLVVITDPSSSAPPSFQKSQHKGQYDATVLTEAEFRAQVEAGSLIESLCCLLEPSEECVLMHEESHQRRGLVGNLQTMRDWADERAQKDREKAKKFWAKGGAMREKGWKILQHTIGAETSLRRKGST
;
A
#
# COMPACT_ATOMS: atom_id res chain seq x y z
N MET A 1 -13.69 -25.60 47.05
CA MET A 1 -12.77 -26.44 46.24
C MET A 1 -12.96 -26.07 44.77
N PHE A 2 -11.84 -25.92 44.08
CA PHE A 2 -11.59 -25.58 42.66
C PHE A 2 -12.66 -26.07 41.65
N ASN A 3 -12.92 -25.43 40.51
CA ASN A 3 -11.93 -24.95 39.55
C ASN A 3 -12.52 -23.94 38.56
N ILE A 4 -11.75 -22.88 38.28
CA ILE A 4 -11.95 -21.91 37.19
C ILE A 4 -11.18 -22.45 35.97
N GLY A 5 -11.81 -22.52 34.79
CA GLY A 5 -11.12 -22.79 33.53
C GLY A 5 -12.06 -22.55 32.35
N ARG A 6 -11.66 -21.94 31.24
CA ARG A 6 -10.39 -21.33 30.80
C ARG A 6 -10.75 -20.19 29.85
N LYS A 7 -10.07 -19.05 30.02
CA LYS A 7 -9.88 -18.03 28.98
C LYS A 7 -8.57 -18.34 28.23
N ASP A 8 -8.53 -17.85 27.00
CA ASP A 8 -7.36 -17.55 26.17
C ASP A 8 -6.63 -18.69 25.45
N SER A 9 -6.74 -18.69 24.11
CA SER A 9 -5.56 -18.64 23.22
C SER A 9 -5.97 -18.28 21.78
N VAL A 10 -6.25 -17.00 21.51
CA VAL A 10 -6.13 -16.41 20.17
C VAL A 10 -4.80 -15.67 20.14
N SER A 11 -3.76 -16.28 19.59
CA SER A 11 -2.55 -15.61 19.12
C SER A 11 -1.57 -16.66 18.61
N ARG A 12 -1.48 -16.80 17.28
CA ARG A 12 -0.32 -17.31 16.54
C ARG A 12 -0.64 -17.24 15.06
N ASN A 13 -0.41 -16.08 14.44
CA ASN A 13 -0.13 -15.95 13.00
C ASN A 13 0.52 -14.59 12.68
N VAL A 14 1.42 -14.14 13.57
CA VAL A 14 2.37 -13.06 13.28
C VAL A 14 3.78 -13.64 13.35
N VAL A 15 4.04 -14.63 12.50
CA VAL A 15 5.40 -15.10 12.25
C VAL A 15 5.51 -15.34 10.74
N ASN A 16 6.29 -14.48 10.09
CA ASN A 16 7.39 -14.84 9.18
C ASN A 16 7.60 -13.91 7.96
N CYS A 17 7.37 -12.59 8.10
CA CYS A 17 7.94 -11.62 7.15
C CYS A 17 9.47 -11.52 7.25
N ARG A 18 10.05 -11.90 8.40
CA ARG A 18 11.47 -11.70 8.71
C ARG A 18 12.39 -12.72 8.00
N ALA A 19 12.01 -14.00 7.94
CA ALA A 19 12.86 -15.02 7.29
C ALA A 19 12.84 -14.94 5.75
N LYS A 20 11.69 -14.63 5.13
CA LYS A 20 11.59 -14.43 3.66
C LYS A 20 12.27 -13.15 3.17
N ARG A 21 12.39 -12.13 4.03
CA ARG A 21 13.14 -10.90 3.77
C ARG A 21 14.62 -11.18 3.53
N PHE A 22 15.26 -12.01 4.35
CA PHE A 22 16.67 -12.39 4.18
C PHE A 22 16.95 -13.20 2.90
N GLU A 23 16.01 -14.06 2.49
CA GLU A 23 16.19 -14.93 1.32
C GLU A 23 16.03 -14.18 -0.01
N LEU A 24 15.11 -13.20 -0.07
CA LEU A 24 14.92 -12.32 -1.23
C LEU A 24 15.96 -11.19 -1.27
N GLU A 25 16.36 -10.62 -0.12
CA GLU A 25 17.50 -9.70 0.01
C GLU A 25 18.78 -10.39 -0.48
N GLY A 26 19.05 -11.63 -0.06
CA GLY A 26 20.23 -12.39 -0.49
C GLY A 26 20.29 -12.67 -1.99
N LYS A 27 19.17 -13.06 -2.62
CA LYS A 27 19.11 -13.32 -4.08
C LYS A 27 19.23 -12.05 -4.93
N LEU A 28 18.54 -10.99 -4.55
CA LEU A 28 18.57 -9.72 -5.30
C LEU A 28 19.94 -9.01 -5.15
N ILE A 29 20.57 -9.10 -3.98
CA ILE A 29 21.91 -8.56 -3.71
C ILE A 29 22.98 -9.41 -4.40
N SER A 30 22.86 -10.74 -4.39
CA SER A 30 23.72 -11.68 -5.11
C SER A 30 23.68 -11.48 -6.63
N GLU A 31 22.53 -11.12 -7.20
CA GLU A 31 22.38 -10.82 -8.63
C GLU A 31 22.88 -9.42 -9.00
N MET A 32 22.94 -8.49 -8.04
CA MET A 32 23.26 -7.08 -8.32
C MET A 32 24.70 -6.69 -8.00
N LEU A 33 25.41 -7.33 -7.05
CA LEU A 33 26.76 -6.89 -6.63
C LEU A 33 27.62 -8.02 -6.03
N SER A 34 28.82 -8.21 -6.59
CA SER A 34 29.95 -8.95 -6.01
C SER A 34 30.72 -8.11 -4.97
N SER A 35 30.04 -7.51 -4.00
CA SER A 35 30.68 -6.89 -2.82
C SER A 35 29.70 -6.74 -1.68
N GLU A 36 30.12 -7.18 -0.49
CA GLU A 36 29.33 -7.31 0.73
C GLU A 36 28.68 -5.98 1.19
N PRO A 37 27.39 -5.98 1.57
CA PRO A 37 26.80 -4.87 2.30
C PRO A 37 26.89 -5.08 3.82
N GLN A 38 27.35 -4.03 4.51
CA GLN A 38 27.27 -3.92 5.97
C GLN A 38 25.81 -3.78 6.44
N LEU A 39 25.45 -4.60 7.42
CA LEU A 39 24.14 -4.66 8.07
C LEU A 39 23.83 -3.38 8.85
N LEU A 40 22.70 -2.73 8.55
CA LEU A 40 22.05 -1.76 9.44
C LEU A 40 20.85 -2.44 10.11
N ASP A 41 20.92 -2.53 11.44
CA ASP A 41 19.89 -3.11 12.31
C ASP A 41 18.66 -2.19 12.36
N GLY A 42 17.69 -2.45 11.48
CA GLY A 42 16.47 -1.67 11.36
C GLY A 42 15.27 -2.38 11.98
N THR A 43 15.06 -2.19 13.28
CA THR A 43 13.77 -2.46 13.92
C THR A 43 12.74 -1.46 13.37
N CYS A 44 11.85 -1.93 12.50
CA CYS A 44 10.72 -1.15 12.02
C CYS A 44 9.67 -1.07 13.14
N THR A 45 9.82 -0.08 14.03
CA THR A 45 8.82 0.23 15.04
C THR A 45 7.58 0.79 14.36
N PHE A 46 6.53 -0.04 14.28
CA PHE A 46 5.17 0.38 13.91
C PHE A 46 4.67 1.37 14.96
N THR A 47 4.84 2.66 14.70
CA THR A 47 4.31 3.72 15.55
C THR A 47 2.81 3.82 15.28
N ARG A 48 1.98 3.55 16.29
CA ARG A 48 0.54 3.86 16.27
C ARG A 48 0.38 5.28 15.74
N MET A 49 -0.17 5.43 14.53
CA MET A 49 -0.35 6.74 13.92
C MET A 49 -1.18 7.62 14.86
N ALA A 50 -0.69 8.83 15.15
CA ALA A 50 -1.55 9.90 15.67
C ALA A 50 -2.77 9.97 14.76
N GLN A 51 -3.97 9.87 15.34
CA GLN A 51 -5.22 9.72 14.60
C GLN A 51 -5.30 10.79 13.51
N LEU A 52 -5.12 10.38 12.24
CA LEU A 52 -5.29 11.28 11.12
C LEU A 52 -6.72 11.81 11.16
N ASN A 53 -6.87 13.13 11.24
CA ASN A 53 -8.18 13.75 11.20
C ASN A 53 -8.70 13.72 9.76
N ILE A 54 -9.47 12.68 9.42
CA ILE A 54 -10.03 12.44 8.08
C ILE A 54 -10.80 13.67 7.59
N HIS A 55 -11.60 14.29 8.45
CA HIS A 55 -12.35 15.49 8.09
C HIS A 55 -11.43 16.64 7.67
N SER A 56 -10.33 16.87 8.41
CA SER A 56 -9.33 17.86 8.03
C SER A 56 -8.65 17.53 6.70
N ILE A 57 -8.33 16.25 6.46
CA ILE A 57 -7.70 15.81 5.20
C ILE A 57 -8.61 16.11 4.01
N LEU A 58 -9.88 15.68 4.08
CA LEU A 58 -10.85 15.90 3.02
C LEU A 58 -11.10 17.40 2.79
N LYS A 59 -11.16 18.19 3.86
CA LYS A 59 -11.29 19.66 3.77
C LYS A 59 -10.08 20.32 3.10
N THR A 60 -8.85 19.93 3.48
CA THR A 60 -7.61 20.44 2.88
C THR A 60 -7.54 20.13 1.38
N LEU A 61 -7.95 18.92 1.01
CA LEU A 61 -7.99 18.47 -0.38
C LEU A 61 -9.19 19.06 -1.15
N GLN A 62 -10.19 19.62 -0.46
CA GLN A 62 -11.45 20.09 -1.07
C GLN A 62 -12.22 18.93 -1.74
N ILE A 63 -12.14 17.74 -1.14
CA ILE A 63 -12.88 16.57 -1.58
C ILE A 63 -14.31 16.67 -1.03
N PRO A 64 -15.35 16.34 -1.84
CA PRO A 64 -16.73 16.31 -1.38
C PRO A 64 -16.92 15.42 -0.15
N THR A 65 -17.89 15.74 0.70
CA THR A 65 -18.13 14.99 1.95
C THR A 65 -18.69 13.58 1.74
N LYS A 66 -19.21 13.26 0.54
CA LYS A 66 -19.70 11.92 0.19
C LYS A 66 -18.56 10.99 -0.24
N VAL A 67 -17.62 10.76 0.67
CA VAL A 67 -16.57 9.76 0.48
C VAL A 67 -17.12 8.41 0.91
N HIS A 68 -16.98 7.42 0.04
CA HIS A 68 -17.35 6.04 0.30
C HIS A 68 -16.20 5.28 0.97
N SER A 69 -14.96 5.50 0.52
CA SER A 69 -13.77 4.94 1.18
C SER A 69 -12.52 5.76 0.94
N LEU A 70 -11.58 5.66 1.89
CA LEU A 70 -10.31 6.36 1.86
C LEU A 70 -9.19 5.40 2.24
N TYR A 71 -8.21 5.26 1.35
CA TYR A 71 -7.06 4.38 1.52
C TYR A 71 -5.76 5.16 1.52
N LEU A 72 -4.81 4.73 2.35
CA LEU A 72 -3.41 5.08 2.21
C LEU A 72 -2.77 4.13 1.20
N VAL A 73 -2.20 4.72 0.14
CA VAL A 73 -1.50 4.00 -0.92
C VAL A 73 0.00 4.36 -0.94
N GLY A 74 0.74 3.86 -1.92
CA GLY A 74 2.18 4.12 -2.04
C GLY A 74 2.98 3.50 -0.90
N SER A 75 3.96 4.22 -0.36
CA SER A 75 4.89 3.68 0.65
C SER A 75 4.22 3.17 1.93
N ARG A 76 3.03 3.68 2.27
CA ARG A 76 2.26 3.20 3.43
C ARG A 76 1.62 1.84 3.16
N LEU A 77 1.00 1.67 1.99
CA LEU A 77 0.48 0.37 1.53
C LEU A 77 1.58 -0.70 1.48
N TRP A 78 2.80 -0.31 1.13
CA TRP A 78 3.94 -1.24 1.06
C TRP A 78 4.71 -1.40 2.38
N GLY A 79 4.38 -0.63 3.42
CA GLY A 79 5.12 -0.66 4.69
C GLY A 79 6.55 -0.09 4.62
N THR A 80 6.86 0.72 3.61
CA THR A 80 8.19 1.33 3.35
C THR A 80 8.23 2.82 3.68
N HIS A 81 7.18 3.33 4.31
CA HIS A 81 7.07 4.74 4.66
C HIS A 81 8.04 5.11 5.79
N SER A 82 8.37 6.39 5.85
CA SER A 82 9.12 7.02 6.94
C SER A 82 8.36 8.25 7.43
N ALA A 83 8.80 8.85 8.54
CA ALA A 83 8.20 10.07 9.08
C ALA A 83 8.15 11.25 8.08
N LYS A 84 9.00 11.23 7.04
CA LYS A 84 9.06 12.26 6.00
C LYS A 84 8.31 11.88 4.71
N SER A 85 7.62 10.74 4.69
CA SER A 85 6.93 10.27 3.48
C SER A 85 5.58 10.94 3.32
N ASP A 86 5.31 11.45 2.12
CA ASP A 86 4.01 12.00 1.73
C ASP A 86 2.88 10.95 1.87
N PHE A 87 1.68 11.44 2.12
CA PHE A 87 0.46 10.67 2.23
C PHE A 87 -0.17 10.56 0.84
N ASN A 88 0.09 9.43 0.19
CA ASN A 88 -0.60 9.08 -1.04
C ASN A 88 -1.95 8.47 -0.66
N LEU A 89 -3.03 9.00 -1.21
CA LEU A 89 -4.40 8.68 -0.85
C LEU A 89 -5.14 8.21 -2.10
N LEU A 90 -5.91 7.14 -1.96
CA LEU A 90 -6.94 6.78 -2.92
C LEU A 90 -8.30 7.00 -2.27
N VAL A 91 -9.08 7.90 -2.86
CA VAL A 91 -10.40 8.29 -2.36
C VAL A 91 -11.44 7.77 -3.32
N VAL A 92 -12.38 6.99 -2.82
CA VAL A 92 -13.55 6.54 -3.59
C VAL A 92 -14.74 7.35 -3.13
N ILE A 93 -15.41 8.04 -4.04
CA ILE A 93 -16.60 8.84 -3.77
C ILE A 93 -17.84 8.20 -4.42
N THR A 94 -19.01 8.42 -3.82
CA THR A 94 -20.28 8.19 -4.49
C THR A 94 -20.45 9.26 -5.58
N ASP A 95 -21.01 8.87 -6.73
CA ASP A 95 -21.11 9.66 -7.96
C ASP A 95 -21.22 11.19 -7.73
N PRO A 96 -20.30 12.02 -8.28
CA PRO A 96 -20.21 13.46 -8.00
C PRO A 96 -21.35 14.30 -8.58
N SER A 97 -22.33 13.68 -9.26
CA SER A 97 -23.28 14.27 -10.21
C SER A 97 -24.13 15.44 -9.69
N SER A 98 -24.07 15.82 -8.41
CA SER A 98 -24.75 17.02 -7.93
C SER A 98 -23.96 17.93 -6.95
N SER A 99 -22.72 17.62 -6.56
CA SER A 99 -22.08 18.34 -5.44
C SER A 99 -20.59 18.67 -5.58
N ALA A 100 -19.91 18.22 -6.64
CA ALA A 100 -18.52 18.60 -6.86
C ALA A 100 -18.44 20.04 -7.40
N PRO A 101 -17.56 20.91 -6.86
CA PRO A 101 -17.35 22.23 -7.43
C PRO A 101 -16.77 22.10 -8.86
N PRO A 102 -17.03 23.07 -9.76
CA PRO A 102 -16.51 23.04 -11.13
C PRO A 102 -14.97 22.92 -11.25
N SER A 103 -14.25 23.31 -10.20
CA SER A 103 -12.79 23.22 -10.09
C SER A 103 -12.28 21.88 -9.56
N PHE A 104 -13.16 20.91 -9.28
CA PHE A 104 -12.77 19.64 -8.70
C PHE A 104 -11.94 18.81 -9.69
N GLN A 105 -10.68 18.55 -9.32
CA GLN A 105 -9.78 17.67 -10.05
C GLN A 105 -9.70 16.31 -9.37
N LYS A 106 -9.62 15.24 -10.17
CA LYS A 106 -9.44 13.87 -9.67
C LYS A 106 -8.08 13.62 -9.06
N SER A 107 -7.04 14.33 -9.50
CA SER A 107 -5.72 14.30 -8.88
C SER A 107 -5.51 15.59 -8.12
N GLN A 108 -5.18 15.51 -6.84
CA GLN A 108 -5.03 16.66 -5.96
C GLN A 108 -3.72 16.56 -5.18
N HIS A 109 -2.92 17.62 -5.24
CA HIS A 109 -1.70 17.75 -4.44
C HIS A 109 -1.83 18.98 -3.53
N LYS A 110 -1.86 18.76 -2.21
CA LYS A 110 -1.95 19.81 -1.19
C LYS A 110 -1.06 19.48 0.00
N GLY A 111 0.07 20.18 0.11
CA GLY A 111 1.03 19.97 1.19
C GLY A 111 1.61 18.55 1.13
N GLN A 112 1.43 17.78 2.20
CA GLN A 112 1.90 16.39 2.29
C GLN A 112 0.92 15.36 1.73
N TYR A 113 -0.21 15.79 1.13
CA TYR A 113 -1.25 14.89 0.64
C TYR A 113 -1.28 14.88 -0.88
N ASP A 114 -1.16 13.67 -1.43
CA ASP A 114 -1.35 13.34 -2.85
C ASP A 114 -2.56 12.44 -2.99
N ALA A 115 -3.68 12.97 -3.44
CA ALA A 115 -4.93 12.22 -3.53
C ALA A 115 -5.33 11.95 -4.98
N THR A 116 -5.65 10.69 -5.26
CA THR A 116 -6.39 10.27 -6.45
C THR A 116 -7.83 10.00 -6.03
N VAL A 117 -8.78 10.65 -6.70
CA VAL A 117 -10.21 10.51 -6.43
C VAL A 117 -10.89 9.80 -7.60
N LEU A 118 -11.58 8.71 -7.29
CA LEU A 118 -12.34 7.91 -8.23
C LEU A 118 -13.81 7.87 -7.80
N THR A 119 -14.72 7.82 -8.76
CA THR A 119 -16.10 7.39 -8.46
C THR A 119 -16.12 5.90 -8.15
N GLU A 120 -17.18 5.41 -7.49
CA GLU A 120 -17.35 3.96 -7.28
C GLU A 120 -17.31 3.18 -8.61
N ALA A 121 -17.94 3.70 -9.66
CA ALA A 121 -17.94 3.08 -10.99
C ALA A 121 -16.53 3.02 -11.60
N GLU A 122 -15.74 4.08 -11.47
CA GLU A 122 -14.36 4.12 -11.95
C GLU A 122 -13.47 3.18 -11.17
N PHE A 123 -13.59 3.19 -9.84
CA PHE A 123 -12.85 2.27 -8.97
C PHE A 123 -13.16 0.82 -9.34
N ARG A 124 -14.44 0.47 -9.53
CA ARG A 124 -14.87 -0.86 -9.98
C ARG A 124 -14.26 -1.23 -11.33
N ALA A 125 -14.34 -0.34 -12.33
CA ALA A 125 -13.77 -0.57 -13.64
C ALA A 125 -12.26 -0.81 -13.58
N GLN A 126 -11.53 -0.09 -12.72
CA GLN A 126 -10.09 -0.29 -12.51
C GLN A 126 -9.78 -1.65 -11.87
N VAL A 127 -10.58 -2.08 -10.88
CA VAL A 127 -10.43 -3.41 -10.27
C VAL A 127 -10.68 -4.51 -11.30
N GLU A 128 -11.76 -4.40 -12.07
CA GLU A 128 -12.11 -5.36 -13.12
C GLU A 128 -11.06 -5.42 -14.24
N ALA A 129 -10.46 -4.28 -14.58
CA ALA A 129 -9.33 -4.20 -15.49
C ALA A 129 -8.00 -4.73 -14.92
N GLY A 130 -7.97 -5.12 -13.63
CA GLY A 130 -6.79 -5.69 -12.99
C GLY A 130 -5.77 -4.64 -12.51
N SER A 131 -6.20 -3.40 -12.27
CA SER A 131 -5.31 -2.39 -11.68
C SER A 131 -4.85 -2.82 -10.29
N LEU A 132 -3.53 -2.87 -10.08
CA LEU A 132 -2.94 -3.46 -8.88
C LEU A 132 -3.38 -2.75 -7.59
N ILE A 133 -3.32 -1.41 -7.55
CA ILE A 133 -3.58 -0.65 -6.32
C ILE A 133 -5.03 -0.78 -5.90
N GLU A 134 -5.96 -0.54 -6.82
CA GLU A 134 -7.41 -0.64 -6.56
C GLU A 134 -7.79 -2.07 -6.18
N SER A 135 -7.24 -3.07 -6.86
CA SER A 135 -7.47 -4.48 -6.53
C SER A 135 -6.93 -4.84 -5.16
N LEU A 136 -5.75 -4.33 -4.77
CA LEU A 136 -5.22 -4.52 -3.42
C LEU A 136 -6.11 -3.84 -2.37
N CYS A 137 -6.64 -2.63 -2.63
CA CYS A 137 -7.57 -1.96 -1.72
C CYS A 137 -8.86 -2.75 -1.46
N CYS A 138 -9.33 -3.56 -2.42
CA CYS A 138 -10.45 -4.48 -2.22
C CYS A 138 -10.11 -5.68 -1.32
N LEU A 139 -8.83 -5.99 -1.15
CA LEU A 139 -8.34 -7.15 -0.38
C LEU A 139 -7.90 -6.80 1.04
N LEU A 140 -7.86 -5.51 1.39
CA LEU A 140 -7.53 -5.01 2.72
C LEU A 140 -8.72 -5.19 3.66
N GLU A 141 -8.45 -5.68 4.88
CA GLU A 141 -9.46 -5.68 5.93
C GLU A 141 -9.66 -4.26 6.50
N PRO A 142 -10.87 -3.86 6.92
CA PRO A 142 -11.12 -2.52 7.48
C PRO A 142 -10.25 -2.16 8.70
N SER A 143 -9.72 -3.18 9.39
CA SER A 143 -8.83 -3.01 10.55
C SER A 143 -7.38 -2.72 10.19
N GLU A 144 -7.00 -2.81 8.91
CA GLU A 144 -5.63 -2.52 8.47
C GLU A 144 -5.34 -1.02 8.50
N GLU A 145 -4.12 -0.65 8.90
CA GLU A 145 -3.71 0.76 9.06
C GLU A 145 -3.82 1.59 7.77
N CYS A 146 -3.85 0.94 6.61
CA CYS A 146 -3.99 1.60 5.31
C CYS A 146 -5.43 1.93 4.96
N VAL A 147 -6.42 1.48 5.74
CA VAL A 147 -7.83 1.82 5.55
C VAL A 147 -8.18 2.93 6.55
N LEU A 148 -8.33 4.15 6.04
CA LEU A 148 -8.69 5.30 6.88
C LEU A 148 -10.20 5.42 7.07
N MET A 149 -10.96 5.08 6.02
CA MET A 149 -12.41 5.09 6.06
C MET A 149 -12.96 4.02 5.13
N HIS A 150 -13.96 3.28 5.59
CA HIS A 150 -14.63 2.27 4.80
C HIS A 150 -16.11 2.22 5.20
N GLU A 151 -16.99 2.45 4.24
CA GLU A 151 -18.43 2.25 4.44
C GLU A 151 -18.74 0.76 4.25
N GLU A 152 -19.14 0.07 5.33
CA GLU A 152 -19.36 -1.39 5.35
C GLU A 152 -20.56 -1.85 4.48
N SER A 153 -21.44 -0.93 4.07
CA SER A 153 -22.69 -1.21 3.36
C SER A 153 -22.48 -1.80 1.96
N HIS A 154 -21.31 -1.58 1.34
CA HIS A 154 -20.96 -2.17 0.05
C HIS A 154 -20.03 -3.37 0.25
N GLN A 155 -20.60 -4.57 0.13
CA GLN A 155 -19.84 -5.81 0.01
C GLN A 155 -18.91 -5.75 -1.20
N ARG A 156 -17.68 -5.26 -1.01
CA ARG A 156 -16.58 -5.41 -1.99
C ARG A 156 -16.13 -6.87 -2.10
N ARG A 157 -16.59 -7.71 -1.17
CA ARG A 157 -16.48 -9.17 -1.21
C ARG A 157 -17.11 -9.67 -2.51
N GLY A 158 -16.28 -9.87 -3.53
CA GLY A 158 -16.70 -10.32 -4.85
C GLY A 158 -16.08 -9.55 -6.02
N LEU A 159 -15.53 -8.34 -5.78
CA LEU A 159 -14.71 -7.66 -6.77
C LEU A 159 -13.33 -8.32 -6.81
N VAL A 160 -13.19 -9.32 -7.68
CA VAL A 160 -11.93 -10.01 -7.91
C VAL A 160 -11.32 -9.45 -9.19
N GLY A 161 -10.22 -8.71 -9.05
CA GLY A 161 -9.44 -8.28 -10.20
C GLY A 161 -8.82 -9.48 -10.92
N ASN A 162 -8.56 -9.34 -12.22
CA ASN A 162 -7.88 -10.38 -12.99
C ASN A 162 -6.46 -10.58 -12.43
N LEU A 163 -6.24 -11.69 -11.72
CA LEU A 163 -4.96 -12.01 -11.07
C LEU A 163 -3.81 -12.10 -12.07
N GLN A 164 -4.05 -12.55 -13.30
CA GLN A 164 -3.01 -12.60 -14.31
C GLN A 164 -2.59 -11.19 -14.73
N THR A 165 -3.56 -10.32 -15.02
CA THR A 165 -3.29 -8.91 -15.34
C THR A 165 -2.55 -8.20 -14.20
N MET A 166 -2.91 -8.47 -12.95
CA MET A 166 -2.20 -7.92 -11.79
C MET A 166 -0.75 -8.41 -11.69
N ARG A 167 -0.49 -9.69 -12.01
CA ARG A 167 0.86 -10.25 -12.05
C ARG A 167 1.68 -9.62 -13.17
N ASP A 168 1.13 -9.54 -14.38
CA ASP A 168 1.80 -8.95 -15.53
C ASP A 168 2.16 -7.47 -15.25
N TRP A 169 1.23 -6.72 -14.66
CA TRP A 169 1.48 -5.33 -14.24
C TRP A 169 2.58 -5.25 -13.18
N ALA A 170 2.55 -6.13 -12.17
CA ALA A 170 3.55 -6.15 -11.11
C ALA A 170 4.94 -6.48 -11.66
N ASP A 171 5.04 -7.42 -12.60
CA ASP A 171 6.29 -7.81 -13.26
C ASP A 171 6.82 -6.67 -14.15
N GLU A 172 5.96 -6.02 -14.94
CA GLU A 172 6.37 -4.86 -15.75
C GLU A 172 6.86 -3.72 -14.85
N ARG A 173 6.14 -3.46 -13.75
CA ARG A 173 6.52 -2.42 -12.80
C ARG A 173 7.81 -2.76 -12.08
N ALA A 174 7.97 -4.01 -11.65
CA ALA A 174 9.20 -4.54 -11.04
C ALA A 174 10.39 -4.29 -11.95
N GLN A 175 10.26 -4.57 -13.24
CA GLN A 175 11.33 -4.36 -14.20
C GLN A 175 11.71 -2.88 -14.31
N LYS A 176 10.73 -1.98 -14.44
CA LYS A 176 10.97 -0.52 -14.49
C LYS A 176 11.62 -0.01 -13.21
N ASP A 177 11.17 -0.48 -12.05
CA ASP A 177 11.67 -0.07 -10.75
C ASP A 177 13.09 -0.62 -10.49
N ARG A 178 13.41 -1.84 -10.94
CA ARG A 178 14.78 -2.39 -10.94
C ARG A 178 15.72 -1.54 -11.80
N GLU A 179 15.32 -1.20 -13.02
CA GLU A 179 16.14 -0.34 -13.89
C GLU A 179 16.34 1.06 -13.31
N LYS A 180 15.32 1.61 -12.66
CA LYS A 180 15.42 2.87 -11.93
C LYS A 180 16.37 2.75 -10.74
N ALA A 181 16.25 1.68 -9.94
CA ALA A 181 17.10 1.43 -8.79
C ALA A 181 18.58 1.29 -9.19
N LYS A 182 18.89 0.60 -10.29
CA LYS A 182 20.26 0.51 -10.86
C LYS A 182 20.86 1.90 -11.11
N LYS A 183 20.08 2.82 -11.70
CA LYS A 183 20.52 4.21 -11.94
C LYS A 183 20.82 4.97 -10.65
N PHE A 184 20.04 4.74 -9.60
CA PHE A 184 20.31 5.33 -8.27
C PHE A 184 21.54 4.70 -7.62
N TRP A 185 21.73 3.40 -7.79
CA TRP A 185 22.85 2.67 -7.24
C TRP A 185 24.18 3.08 -7.83
N ALA A 186 24.23 3.25 -9.16
CA ALA A 186 25.40 3.73 -9.89
C ALA A 186 25.85 5.13 -9.44
N LYS A 187 24.94 5.97 -8.95
CA LYS A 187 25.25 7.31 -8.43
C LYS A 187 25.91 7.29 -7.04
N GLY A 188 25.89 6.16 -6.33
CA GLY A 188 26.57 6.00 -5.04
C GLY A 188 26.01 6.83 -3.87
N GLY A 189 26.64 6.68 -2.70
CA GLY A 189 26.31 7.42 -1.49
C GLY A 189 24.83 7.34 -1.08
N ALA A 190 24.25 8.48 -0.67
CA ALA A 190 22.86 8.61 -0.25
C ALA A 190 21.83 8.23 -1.33
N MET A 191 22.23 8.13 -2.61
CA MET A 191 21.34 7.71 -3.68
C MET A 191 21.04 6.21 -3.63
N ARG A 192 21.90 5.40 -3.02
CA ARG A 192 21.66 3.96 -2.83
C ARG A 192 20.42 3.70 -1.97
N GLU A 193 20.19 4.50 -0.93
CA GLU A 193 18.99 4.39 -0.09
C GLU A 193 17.70 4.62 -0.90
N LYS A 194 17.72 5.57 -1.83
CA LYS A 194 16.59 5.82 -2.75
C LYS A 194 16.37 4.63 -3.69
N GLY A 195 17.45 4.04 -4.21
CA GLY A 195 17.39 2.81 -4.99
C GLY A 195 16.80 1.65 -4.20
N TRP A 196 17.24 1.47 -2.96
CA TRP A 196 16.72 0.44 -2.05
C TRP A 196 15.21 0.61 -1.79
N LYS A 197 14.77 1.83 -1.48
CA LYS A 197 13.35 2.13 -1.25
C LYS A 197 12.46 1.76 -2.44
N ILE A 198 12.95 1.96 -3.66
CA ILE A 198 12.23 1.57 -4.89
C ILE A 198 12.07 0.05 -4.95
N LEU A 199 13.14 -0.71 -4.69
CA LEU A 199 13.10 -2.18 -4.70
C LEU A 199 12.18 -2.75 -3.62
N GLN A 200 12.10 -2.10 -2.46
CA GLN A 200 11.18 -2.53 -1.40
C GLN A 200 9.71 -2.47 -1.83
N HIS A 201 9.31 -1.52 -2.70
CA HIS A 201 7.95 -1.49 -3.25
C HIS A 201 7.67 -2.71 -4.12
N THR A 202 8.64 -3.10 -4.95
CA THR A 202 8.54 -4.30 -5.79
C THR A 202 8.37 -5.57 -4.95
N ILE A 203 9.18 -5.73 -3.91
CA ILE A 203 9.10 -6.87 -2.99
C ILE A 203 7.74 -6.88 -2.28
N GLY A 204 7.23 -5.72 -1.86
CA GLY A 204 5.92 -5.57 -1.24
C GLY A 204 4.80 -6.04 -2.17
N ALA A 205 4.79 -5.58 -3.42
CA ALA A 205 3.81 -5.97 -4.43
C ALA A 205 3.81 -7.48 -4.69
N GLU A 206 4.98 -8.07 -4.96
CA GLU A 206 5.10 -9.52 -5.19
C GLU A 206 4.63 -10.34 -3.96
N THR A 207 4.97 -9.90 -2.75
CA THR A 207 4.59 -10.59 -1.52
C THR A 207 3.08 -10.58 -1.33
N SER A 208 2.43 -9.44 -1.59
CA SER A 208 0.96 -9.30 -1.51
C SER A 208 0.25 -10.21 -2.50
N LEU A 209 0.74 -10.30 -3.75
CA LEU A 209 0.17 -11.19 -4.78
C LEU A 209 0.33 -12.67 -4.44
N ARG A 210 1.51 -13.09 -3.93
CA ARG A 210 1.78 -14.50 -3.60
C ARG A 210 0.90 -15.01 -2.45
N ARG A 211 0.69 -14.19 -1.42
CA ARG A 211 -0.15 -14.58 -0.26
C ARG A 211 -1.59 -14.86 -0.65
N LYS A 212 -2.12 -14.10 -1.61
CA LYS A 212 -3.53 -14.17 -2.02
C LYS A 212 -3.78 -15.20 -3.11
N GLY A 213 -2.76 -15.63 -3.86
CA GLY A 213 -2.87 -16.75 -4.79
C GLY A 213 -2.78 -18.15 -4.15
N SER A 214 -2.65 -18.24 -2.82
CA SER A 214 -2.54 -19.52 -2.08
C SER A 214 -3.81 -19.89 -1.31
N THR A 215 -4.88 -19.11 -1.47
CA THR A 215 -6.22 -19.32 -0.89
C THR A 215 -7.21 -19.61 -2.00
#